data_AF-A0A7S0IXW3-F1
#
_entry.id   AF-A0A7S0IXW3-F1
#
_cell.length_a   1.000
_cell.length_b   1.000
_cell.length_c   1.000
_cell.angle_alpha   90.00
_cell.angle_beta   90.00
_cell.angle_gamma   90.00
#
_symmetry.space_group_name_H-M   'P 1'
#
loop_
_entity.id
_entity.type
_entity.pdbx_description
1 polymer ?
#
loop_
_entity_poly.entity_id
_entity_poly.type
_entity_poly.pdbx_seq_one_letter_code
_entity_poly.pdbx_strand_id
1 'polypeptide(L)'
;APPAAAAAAVTAAAGEMLGGGAPHSAVGEDDNDRAVHAAVASEQALHNGLVAREWLQRSAAQLTYHGLVQLHDKLGEGELCVFFRNNHFSTLTKVEGELYLLATDLGYINEPEVVWERLNQIDGDSELCDGAFRRLDLAATAAAAAAAAPP
;
A
#
# COMPACT_ATOMS: atom_id res chain seq x y z
N ALA A 1 6.40 -6.41 20.23
CA ALA A 1 5.38 -7.49 20.24
C ALA A 1 4.06 -6.87 19.81
N PRO A 2 3.39 -7.39 18.77
CA PRO A 2 2.20 -6.74 18.21
C PRO A 2 0.96 -7.04 19.08
N PRO A 3 -0.01 -6.12 19.18
CA PRO A 3 -1.31 -6.47 19.72
C PRO A 3 -2.18 -7.14 18.65
N ALA A 4 -2.92 -8.13 19.12
CA ALA A 4 -3.79 -9.03 18.38
C ALA A 4 -4.99 -8.31 17.74
N ALA A 5 -5.39 -8.83 16.58
CA ALA A 5 -6.60 -8.46 15.87
C ALA A 5 -7.85 -8.64 16.76
N ALA A 6 -8.60 -7.55 16.96
CA ALA A 6 -9.90 -7.58 17.60
C ALA A 6 -10.98 -7.92 16.56
N ALA A 7 -11.45 -9.17 16.58
CA ALA A 7 -12.67 -9.58 15.90
C ALA A 7 -13.88 -9.06 16.71
N ALA A 8 -14.59 -8.07 16.19
CA ALA A 8 -15.84 -7.59 16.77
C ALA A 8 -17.00 -8.48 16.30
N ALA A 9 -17.38 -9.45 17.13
CA ALA A 9 -18.68 -10.11 17.05
C ALA A 9 -19.73 -9.22 17.73
N VAL A 10 -20.74 -8.77 16.98
CA VAL A 10 -21.92 -8.10 17.53
C VAL A 10 -22.98 -9.16 17.76
N THR A 11 -23.19 -9.53 19.02
CA THR A 11 -24.30 -10.37 19.48
C THR A 11 -25.28 -9.49 20.25
N ALA A 12 -26.51 -9.37 19.78
CA ALA A 12 -27.61 -8.71 20.50
C ALA A 12 -28.65 -9.77 20.93
N ALA A 13 -28.79 -9.94 22.24
CA ALA A 13 -29.95 -10.52 22.93
C ALA A 13 -30.94 -9.37 23.26
N ALA A 14 -32.22 -9.50 23.59
CA ALA A 14 -33.15 -10.58 23.90
C ALA A 14 -34.59 -10.04 23.69
N GLY A 15 -35.58 -10.91 23.53
CA GLY A 15 -37.01 -10.60 23.59
C GLY A 15 -37.83 -11.86 23.84
N GLU A 16 -38.66 -11.84 24.88
CA GLU A 16 -39.13 -12.97 25.67
C GLU A 16 -40.59 -13.38 25.35
N MET A 17 -40.96 -14.61 25.79
CA MET A 17 -42.30 -15.06 26.28
C MET A 17 -43.30 -15.79 25.35
N LEU A 18 -43.32 -17.12 25.56
CA LEU A 18 -44.46 -18.04 25.80
C LEU A 18 -45.59 -18.20 24.76
N GLY A 19 -45.65 -19.40 24.17
CA GLY A 19 -46.86 -19.97 23.56
C GLY A 19 -46.65 -21.42 23.14
N GLY A 20 -47.28 -22.37 23.85
CA GLY A 20 -47.17 -23.81 23.60
C GLY A 20 -47.88 -24.27 22.34
N GLY A 21 -47.19 -25.11 21.56
CA GLY A 21 -47.71 -25.88 20.42
C GLY A 21 -46.75 -27.03 20.12
N ALA A 22 -47.30 -28.22 19.90
CA ALA A 22 -46.61 -29.53 19.84
C ALA A 22 -45.39 -29.61 18.88
N PRO A 23 -44.43 -30.53 19.12
CA PRO A 23 -43.28 -30.70 18.25
C PRO A 23 -43.69 -31.46 17.00
N HIS A 24 -44.13 -30.74 15.97
CA HIS A 24 -44.22 -31.31 14.63
C HIS A 24 -42.84 -31.23 14.00
N SER A 25 -42.13 -32.37 14.01
CA SER A 25 -41.04 -32.72 13.10
C SER A 25 -40.05 -31.59 12.79
N ALA A 26 -38.98 -31.49 13.58
CA ALA A 26 -37.73 -30.91 13.10
C ALA A 26 -37.30 -31.70 11.87
N VAL A 27 -37.61 -31.17 10.68
CA VAL A 27 -36.97 -31.58 9.45
C VAL A 27 -35.49 -31.30 9.70
N GLY A 28 -34.69 -32.36 9.83
CA GLY A 28 -33.25 -32.22 9.91
C GLY A 28 -32.82 -31.46 8.67
N GLU A 29 -32.30 -30.25 8.86
CA GLU A 29 -31.50 -29.58 7.83
C GLU A 29 -30.38 -30.58 7.52
N ASP A 30 -30.51 -31.24 6.36
CA ASP A 30 -29.76 -32.43 6.01
C ASP A 30 -28.25 -32.15 6.19
N ASP A 31 -27.58 -32.98 7.00
CA ASP A 31 -26.13 -32.89 7.23
C ASP A 31 -25.33 -32.83 5.90
N ASN A 32 -25.91 -33.38 4.84
CA ASN A 32 -25.43 -33.30 3.47
C ASN A 32 -25.39 -31.86 2.91
N ASP A 33 -26.45 -31.07 3.08
CA ASP A 33 -26.49 -29.69 2.58
C ASP A 33 -25.45 -28.83 3.29
N ARG A 34 -25.28 -29.05 4.60
CA ARG A 34 -24.23 -28.37 5.38
C ARG A 34 -22.82 -28.77 4.93
N ALA A 35 -22.61 -30.05 4.63
CA ALA A 35 -21.33 -30.55 4.12
C ALA A 35 -21.01 -30.01 2.72
N VAL A 36 -22.00 -29.92 1.84
CA VAL A 36 -21.87 -29.33 0.49
C VAL A 36 -21.52 -27.85 0.59
N HIS A 37 -22.22 -27.08 1.42
CA HIS A 37 -21.89 -25.66 1.63
C HIS A 37 -20.47 -25.47 2.20
N ALA A 38 -20.05 -26.31 3.13
CA ALA A 38 -18.69 -26.27 3.68
C ALA A 38 -17.62 -26.59 2.62
N ALA A 39 -17.88 -27.57 1.74
CA ALA A 39 -16.98 -27.91 0.64
C ALA A 39 -16.86 -26.76 -0.37
N VAL A 40 -17.98 -26.14 -0.77
CA VAL A 40 -17.99 -24.97 -1.66
C VAL A 40 -17.27 -23.77 -1.03
N ALA A 41 -17.49 -23.51 0.26
CA ALA A 41 -16.77 -22.46 0.98
C ALA A 41 -15.25 -22.73 1.03
N SER A 42 -14.85 -23.99 1.19
CA SER A 42 -13.43 -24.40 1.16
C SER A 42 -12.80 -24.21 -0.22
N GLU A 43 -13.51 -24.56 -1.28
CA GLU A 43 -13.07 -24.34 -2.67
C GLU A 43 -12.92 -22.85 -2.99
N GLN A 44 -13.90 -22.03 -2.59
CA GLN A 44 -13.84 -20.58 -2.76
C GLN A 44 -12.65 -19.98 -1.99
N ALA A 45 -12.39 -20.44 -0.77
CA ALA A 45 -11.26 -19.98 0.03
C ALA A 45 -9.92 -20.34 -0.63
N LEU A 46 -9.80 -21.55 -1.19
CA LEU A 46 -8.62 -21.97 -1.93
C LEU A 46 -8.41 -21.09 -3.17
N HIS A 47 -9.46 -20.87 -3.96
CA HIS A 47 -9.41 -20.00 -5.13
C HIS A 47 -8.97 -18.58 -4.75
N ASN A 48 -9.62 -17.98 -3.76
CA ASN A 48 -9.28 -16.64 -3.27
C ASN A 48 -7.84 -16.56 -2.76
N GLY A 49 -7.37 -17.59 -2.07
CA GLY A 49 -5.98 -17.68 -1.59
C GLY A 49 -4.96 -17.69 -2.73
N LEU A 50 -5.25 -18.41 -3.82
CA LEU A 50 -4.38 -18.43 -5.01
C LEU A 50 -4.33 -17.07 -5.69
N VAL A 51 -5.49 -16.43 -5.89
CA VAL A 51 -5.59 -15.08 -6.49
C VAL A 51 -4.88 -14.05 -5.63
N ALA A 52 -5.10 -14.07 -4.31
CA ALA A 52 -4.46 -13.15 -3.38
C ALA A 52 -2.93 -13.32 -3.37
N ARG A 53 -2.44 -14.57 -3.38
CA ARG A 53 -1.01 -14.86 -3.43
C ARG A 53 -0.38 -14.35 -4.72
N GLU A 54 -1.00 -14.58 -5.86
CA GLU A 54 -0.51 -14.09 -7.14
C GLU A 54 -0.46 -12.55 -7.15
N TRP A 55 -1.51 -11.91 -6.66
CA TRP A 55 -1.54 -10.45 -6.55
C TRP A 55 -0.39 -9.93 -5.69
N LEU A 56 -0.20 -10.48 -4.48
CA LEU A 56 0.89 -10.08 -3.57
C LEU A 56 2.27 -10.28 -4.19
N GLN A 57 2.46 -11.36 -4.96
CA GLN A 57 3.72 -11.61 -5.68
C GLN A 57 3.96 -10.57 -6.77
N ARG A 58 2.92 -10.23 -7.55
CA ARG A 58 3.00 -9.23 -8.63
C ARG A 58 3.14 -7.80 -8.09
N SER A 59 2.65 -7.52 -6.89
CA SER A 59 2.70 -6.21 -6.24
C SER A 59 3.71 -6.16 -5.08
N ALA A 60 4.76 -6.98 -5.11
CA ALA A 60 5.72 -7.11 -4.00
C ALA A 60 6.42 -5.78 -3.65
N ALA A 61 6.61 -4.88 -4.63
CA ALA A 61 7.16 -3.53 -4.42
C ALA A 61 6.20 -2.56 -3.70
N GLN A 62 4.99 -3.01 -3.34
CA GLN A 62 3.95 -2.26 -2.64
C GLN A 62 3.50 -0.97 -3.35
N LEU A 63 3.77 -0.86 -4.66
CA LEU A 63 3.25 0.19 -5.52
C LEU A 63 2.83 -0.43 -6.84
N THR A 64 1.65 -0.06 -7.33
CA THR A 64 1.11 -0.51 -8.62
C THR A 64 0.93 0.69 -9.53
N TYR A 65 0.96 0.49 -10.84
CA TYR A 65 0.67 1.57 -11.81
C TYR A 65 -0.68 2.24 -11.56
N HIS A 66 -1.72 1.44 -11.27
CA HIS A 66 -3.03 1.97 -10.90
C HIS A 66 -2.94 2.83 -9.63
N GLY A 67 -2.22 2.37 -8.60
CA GLY A 67 -1.99 3.16 -7.38
C GLY A 67 -1.27 4.48 -7.66
N LEU A 68 -0.26 4.47 -8.53
CA LEU A 68 0.48 5.67 -8.93
C LEU A 68 -0.41 6.68 -9.68
N VAL A 69 -1.23 6.21 -10.63
CA VAL A 69 -2.20 7.07 -11.33
C VAL A 69 -3.19 7.68 -10.34
N GLN A 70 -3.70 6.88 -9.39
CA GLN A 70 -4.62 7.37 -8.35
C GLN A 70 -3.96 8.39 -7.42
N LEU A 71 -2.64 8.30 -7.17
CA LEU A 71 -1.90 9.32 -6.42
C LEU A 71 -1.84 10.65 -7.19
N HIS A 72 -1.56 10.61 -8.50
CA HIS A 72 -1.59 11.83 -9.32
C HIS A 72 -2.97 12.48 -9.35
N ASP A 73 -4.04 11.70 -9.39
CA ASP A 73 -5.42 12.23 -9.42
C ASP A 73 -5.86 12.80 -8.07
N LYS A 74 -5.54 12.10 -6.96
CA LYS A 74 -6.11 12.42 -5.64
C LYS A 74 -5.27 13.37 -4.79
N LEU A 75 -3.95 13.39 -4.96
CA LEU A 75 -3.09 14.27 -4.17
C LEU A 75 -3.22 15.72 -4.66
N GLY A 76 -3.46 16.64 -3.73
CA GLY A 76 -3.54 18.06 -4.02
C GLY A 76 -2.20 18.65 -4.40
N GLU A 77 -2.23 19.68 -5.25
CA GLU A 77 -1.03 20.44 -5.61
C GLU A 77 -0.44 21.15 -4.38
N GLY A 78 0.85 20.97 -4.14
CA GLY A 78 1.57 21.49 -2.97
C GLY A 78 1.23 20.82 -1.63
N GLU A 79 0.41 19.76 -1.64
CA GLU A 79 0.04 19.03 -0.42
C GLU A 79 1.18 18.12 0.04
N LEU A 80 1.52 18.19 1.34
CA LEU A 80 2.48 17.29 1.97
C LEU A 80 1.74 16.14 2.66
N CYS A 81 2.10 14.90 2.33
CA CYS A 81 1.56 13.72 2.97
C CYS A 81 2.64 12.67 3.31
N VAL A 82 2.28 11.73 4.16
CA VAL A 82 3.11 10.54 4.45
C VAL A 82 2.76 9.45 3.44
N PHE A 83 3.78 8.94 2.74
CA PHE A 83 3.66 7.87 1.76
C PHE A 83 4.32 6.59 2.26
N PHE A 84 3.56 5.49 2.28
CA PHE A 84 4.05 4.18 2.69
C PHE A 84 4.31 3.30 1.46
N ARG A 85 5.54 2.81 1.32
CA ARG A 85 5.95 1.87 0.27
C ARG A 85 7.14 1.04 0.72
N ASN A 86 7.15 -0.24 0.37
CA ASN A 86 8.22 -1.19 0.68
C ASN A 86 8.65 -1.16 2.16
N ASN A 87 7.67 -1.13 3.07
CA ASN A 87 7.87 -1.01 4.51
C ASN A 87 8.62 0.26 4.96
N HIS A 88 8.65 1.30 4.13
CA HIS A 88 9.25 2.59 4.42
C HIS A 88 8.19 3.71 4.39
N PHE A 89 8.36 4.73 5.24
CA PHE A 89 7.56 5.94 5.22
C PHE A 89 8.39 7.09 4.65
N SER A 90 7.90 7.72 3.61
CA SER A 90 8.52 8.87 2.94
C SER A 90 7.59 10.08 3.01
N THR A 91 8.16 11.28 2.96
CA THR A 91 7.38 12.51 2.74
C THR A 91 7.13 12.64 1.24
N LEU A 92 5.87 12.78 0.83
CA LEU A 92 5.44 12.94 -0.55
C LEU A 92 4.80 14.31 -0.73
N THR A 93 5.08 14.95 -1.87
CA THR A 93 4.40 16.17 -2.33
C THR A 93 4.11 16.10 -3.83
N LYS A 94 3.20 16.96 -4.30
CA LYS A 94 2.91 17.15 -5.71
C LYS A 94 3.27 18.58 -6.13
N VAL A 95 4.09 18.73 -7.17
CA VAL A 95 4.52 20.02 -7.72
C VAL A 95 4.49 19.98 -9.24
N GLU A 96 3.86 20.97 -9.86
CA GLU A 96 3.61 21.08 -11.30
C GLU A 96 3.00 19.80 -11.91
N GLY A 97 2.12 19.13 -11.15
CA GLY A 97 1.48 17.88 -11.57
C GLY A 97 2.30 16.61 -11.34
N GLU A 98 3.55 16.74 -10.90
CA GLU A 98 4.50 15.65 -10.69
C GLU A 98 4.65 15.30 -9.21
N LEU A 99 4.97 14.04 -8.91
CA LEU A 99 5.09 13.53 -7.55
C LEU A 99 6.55 13.47 -7.11
N TYR A 100 6.83 13.88 -5.87
CA TYR A 100 8.19 13.96 -5.32
C TYR A 100 8.27 13.39 -3.92
N LEU A 101 9.28 12.56 -3.69
CA LEU A 101 9.64 12.01 -2.38
C LEU A 101 10.82 12.79 -1.80
N LEU A 102 10.78 13.14 -0.53
CA LEU A 102 11.93 13.78 0.13
C LEU A 102 13.09 12.78 0.19
N ALA A 103 14.25 13.18 -0.32
CA ALA A 103 15.48 12.40 -0.24
C ALA A 103 16.03 12.48 1.20
N THR A 104 16.02 11.34 1.90
CA THR A 104 16.46 11.26 3.31
C THR A 104 17.57 10.24 3.55
N ASP A 105 18.08 9.61 2.49
CA ASP A 105 19.16 8.64 2.62
C ASP A 105 20.46 9.32 3.11
N LEU A 106 21.17 8.65 4.01
CA LEU A 106 22.44 9.12 4.55
C LEU A 106 23.52 9.30 3.46
N GLY A 107 23.38 8.60 2.32
CA GLY A 107 24.25 8.74 1.15
C GLY A 107 24.29 10.16 0.58
N TYR A 108 23.25 10.97 0.80
CA TYR A 108 23.18 12.35 0.31
C TYR A 108 23.69 13.40 1.31
N ILE A 109 24.31 12.98 2.43
CA ILE A 109 24.76 13.92 3.48
C ILE A 109 25.71 15.02 2.97
N ASN A 110 26.51 14.73 1.94
CA ASN A 110 27.44 15.67 1.34
C ASN A 110 26.93 16.29 0.03
N GLU A 111 25.69 16.00 -0.35
CA GLU A 111 25.07 16.44 -1.60
C GLU A 111 23.90 17.38 -1.28
N PRO A 112 24.16 18.63 -0.85
CA PRO A 112 23.12 19.55 -0.38
C PRO A 112 22.13 19.96 -1.47
N GLU A 113 22.49 19.73 -2.74
CA GLU A 113 21.61 19.95 -3.88
C GLU A 113 20.57 18.84 -4.02
N VAL A 114 20.77 17.65 -3.43
CA VAL A 114 19.81 16.54 -3.51
C VAL A 114 18.76 16.70 -2.41
N VAL A 115 17.55 17.09 -2.81
CA VAL A 115 16.44 17.30 -1.85
C VAL A 115 15.25 16.40 -2.16
N TRP A 116 14.94 16.18 -3.44
CA TRP A 116 13.76 15.43 -3.85
C TRP A 116 14.11 14.32 -4.84
N GLU A 117 13.33 13.25 -4.82
CA GLU A 117 13.32 12.16 -5.78
C GLU A 117 11.98 12.17 -6.52
N ARG A 118 12.00 12.21 -7.84
CA ARG A 118 10.76 12.16 -8.63
C ARG A 118 10.18 10.74 -8.60
N LEU A 119 8.90 10.64 -8.25
CA LEU A 119 8.14 9.38 -8.24
C LEU A 119 7.33 9.26 -9.53
N ASN A 120 7.97 8.81 -10.61
CA ASN A 120 7.35 8.60 -11.92
C ASN A 120 7.29 7.10 -12.32
N GLN A 121 7.97 6.21 -11.59
CA GLN A 121 8.00 4.77 -11.87
C GLN A 121 7.84 3.91 -10.61
N ILE A 122 7.52 2.62 -10.82
CA ILE A 122 7.24 1.65 -9.75
C ILE A 122 8.43 0.73 -9.41
N ASP A 123 9.46 0.75 -10.24
CA ASP A 123 10.69 -0.07 -10.15
C ASP A 123 11.82 0.64 -9.39
N GLY A 124 11.69 1.95 -9.14
CA GLY A 124 12.59 2.69 -8.26
C GLY A 124 13.77 3.36 -8.96
N ASP A 125 13.74 3.47 -10.30
CA ASP A 125 14.62 4.40 -11.01
C ASP A 125 14.01 5.81 -10.91
N SER A 126 14.49 6.59 -9.94
CA SER A 126 14.00 7.94 -9.65
C SER A 126 15.00 9.01 -10.07
N GLU A 127 14.49 10.10 -10.64
CA GLU A 127 15.31 11.26 -10.97
C GLU A 127 15.53 12.12 -9.73
N LEU A 128 16.79 12.43 -9.40
CA LEU A 128 17.13 13.31 -8.28
C LEU A 128 16.95 14.78 -8.68
N CYS A 129 16.45 15.57 -7.74
CA CYS A 129 16.02 16.95 -7.93
C CYS A 129 16.48 17.85 -6.77
N ASP A 130 16.67 19.13 -7.09
CA ASP A 130 16.99 20.16 -6.11
C ASP A 130 15.78 20.66 -5.32
N GLY A 131 16.02 21.52 -4.32
CA GLY A 131 14.96 22.11 -3.49
C GLY A 131 13.95 22.96 -4.26
N ALA A 132 14.23 23.29 -5.53
CA ALA A 132 13.32 23.98 -6.45
C ALA A 132 12.68 23.00 -7.47
N PHE A 133 12.72 21.69 -7.19
CA PHE A 133 12.14 20.62 -8.01
C PHE A 133 12.77 20.47 -9.41
N ARG A 134 13.98 21.02 -9.62
CA ARG A 134 14.70 20.91 -10.89
C ARG A 134 15.57 19.67 -10.87
N ARG A 135 15.53 18.90 -11.96
CA ARG A 135 16.37 17.72 -12.13
C ARG A 135 17.86 18.08 -12.02
N LEU A 136 18.58 17.27 -11.26
CA LEU A 136 20.03 17.31 -11.17
C LEU A 136 20.66 16.53 -12.32
N ASP A 137 21.69 17.11 -12.93
CA ASP A 137 22.57 16.40 -13.86
C ASP A 137 23.85 16.00 -13.13
N LEU A 138 23.79 14.88 -12.40
CA LEU A 138 24.91 14.40 -11.60
C LEU A 138 26.17 14.11 -12.42
N ALA A 139 26.05 13.85 -13.73
CA ALA A 139 27.22 13.68 -14.59
C ALA A 139 27.95 15.01 -14.81
N ALA A 140 27.21 16.10 -14.97
CA ALA A 140 27.77 17.45 -15.04
C ALA A 140 28.30 17.93 -13.68
N THR A 141 27.61 17.62 -12.58
CA THR A 141 28.03 18.02 -11.22
C THR A 141 29.33 17.33 -10.80
N ALA A 142 29.48 16.03 -11.09
CA ALA A 142 30.71 15.29 -10.82
C ALA A 142 31.92 15.82 -11.62
N ALA A 143 31.70 16.20 -12.89
CA ALA A 143 32.74 16.79 -13.72
C ALA A 143 33.17 18.17 -13.21
N ALA A 144 32.22 19.01 -12.75
CA ALA A 144 32.51 20.31 -12.16
C ALA A 144 33.23 20.20 -10.81
N ALA A 145 32.83 19.26 -9.95
CA ALA A 145 33.48 19.01 -8.67
C ALA A 145 34.93 18.51 -8.83
N ALA A 146 35.18 17.62 -9.79
CA ALA A 146 36.53 17.15 -10.12
C ALA A 146 37.44 18.27 -10.66
N ALA A 147 36.87 19.25 -11.37
CA ALA A 147 37.62 20.41 -11.87
C ALA A 147 37.90 21.48 -10.79
N ALA A 148 37.13 21.48 -9.69
CA ALA A 148 37.25 22.46 -8.60
C ALA A 148 38.09 21.99 -7.41
N ALA A 149 38.53 20.72 -7.39
CA ALA A 149 39.40 20.20 -6.32
C ALA A 149 40.83 20.77 -6.44
N PRO A 150 41.37 21.43 -5.39
CA PRO A 150 42.75 21.92 -5.39
C PRO A 150 43.76 20.75 -5.31
N PRO A 151 45.02 20.96 -5.77
CA PRO A 151 46.06 19.93 -5.83
C PRO A 151 46.53 19.44 -4.45
#